data_AF-A0A7W6RAZ1-F1
#
_entry.id   AF-A0A7W6RAZ1-F1
#
_cell.length_a   1.000
_cell.length_b   1.000
_cell.length_c   1.000
_cell.angle_alpha   90.00
_cell.angle_beta   90.00
_cell.angle_gamma   90.00
#
_symmetry.space_group_name_H-M   'P 1'
#
loop_
_entity.id
_entity.type
_entity.pdbx_description
1 polymer ?
#
loop_
_entity_poly.entity_id
_entity_poly.type
_entity_poly.pdbx_seq_one_letter_code
_entity_poly.pdbx_strand_id
1 'polypeptide(L)'
;MTRTDGPTGGRADRTGTPPPSRRGLLRLLGAGALGAAGCTLARPGESRSLPPAGTGRGAPTDDVRPADWLAGWAQFRDRFITPAGRVVDVSNKHVSHSEGQGYAMLFAVAANDRDTFDRVWGWTRATLQSRPDDALLSWRWMPDDPDAAGDMGRVDDPNNATDGDLLVAWALTRASQRWSEPSYRSDAVTLAGDILRLTVLERDGVLMMLPGVDGFRRDGAVILNPSYYVFPAIDALGMLTGDAIWQRLSANGADLIQEARFGRWNLPPDWLLVRYQEADPPAETETETAEDAGTDDAAGPAEANAEGAEPDATAGPEPDADPGATADAPAEDTADGPPETDTEANTEADAETGAEAGEPLPRLDLPEGFEPAFGFNAIRIPLNLIWGGRQTPERLEPFITFWGHFDGARFTPSWTDLTKDTVTVYESNPGFQAVFVLTSAAWDDWTLGTVTLPDLGDDADYYASALWLQVGLAREGWV
;
A
#
# COMPACT_ATOMS: atom_id res chain seq x y z
N MET A 1 59.08 -56.39 22.13
CA MET A 1 58.81 -56.46 20.67
C MET A 1 58.44 -55.05 20.23
N THR A 2 59.46 -54.19 20.15
CA THR A 2 60.08 -53.62 18.91
C THR A 2 59.21 -52.53 18.29
N ARG A 3 59.36 -51.26 18.71
CA ARG A 3 60.41 -50.22 18.40
C ARG A 3 59.97 -49.35 17.20
N THR A 4 59.57 -48.09 17.44
CA THR A 4 60.36 -46.82 17.31
C THR A 4 60.48 -46.37 15.84
N ASP A 5 60.51 -45.10 15.40
CA ASP A 5 60.99 -43.80 15.92
C ASP A 5 60.27 -42.65 15.14
N GLY A 6 60.26 -41.42 15.69
CA GLY A 6 60.16 -40.17 14.90
C GLY A 6 61.57 -39.75 14.38
N PRO A 7 61.92 -38.47 14.16
CA PRO A 7 61.13 -37.23 13.99
C PRO A 7 61.66 -36.32 12.83
N THR A 8 61.23 -35.05 12.82
CA THR A 8 61.90 -33.82 12.32
C THR A 8 61.53 -33.23 10.94
N GLY A 9 61.14 -31.95 10.98
CA GLY A 9 61.83 -30.88 10.23
C GLY A 9 61.04 -30.13 9.15
N GLY A 10 60.94 -28.80 9.30
CA GLY A 10 61.04 -27.88 8.14
C GLY A 10 59.90 -26.89 7.92
N ARG A 11 60.04 -25.69 8.48
CA ARG A 11 59.33 -24.45 8.12
C ARG A 11 59.91 -23.88 6.82
N ALA A 12 59.08 -23.51 5.85
CA ALA A 12 59.41 -22.48 4.84
C ALA A 12 58.15 -21.93 4.17
N ASP A 13 57.88 -20.67 4.48
CA ASP A 13 57.04 -19.74 3.73
C ASP A 13 57.76 -19.36 2.42
N ARG A 14 57.05 -19.33 1.28
CA ARG A 14 57.43 -18.59 0.06
C ARG A 14 56.33 -18.63 -1.01
N THR A 15 55.91 -17.41 -1.33
CA THR A 15 55.24 -16.89 -2.53
C THR A 15 55.64 -17.54 -3.86
N GLY A 16 54.67 -17.65 -4.78
CA GLY A 16 54.95 -17.86 -6.21
C GLY A 16 53.76 -18.42 -7.02
N THR A 17 53.00 -17.56 -7.69
CA THR A 17 52.39 -17.89 -8.99
C THR A 17 53.53 -18.08 -10.01
N PRO A 18 53.44 -18.94 -11.06
CA PRO A 18 52.76 -18.55 -12.32
C PRO A 18 52.25 -19.79 -13.16
N PRO A 19 52.05 -19.78 -14.52
CA PRO A 19 50.97 -20.47 -15.28
C PRO A 19 51.57 -21.66 -16.10
N PRO A 20 51.16 -22.13 -17.32
CA PRO A 20 50.00 -21.86 -18.22
C PRO A 20 49.34 -23.15 -18.82
N SER A 21 48.30 -23.02 -19.67
CA SER A 21 48.39 -23.54 -21.06
C SER A 21 47.17 -23.16 -21.91
N ARG A 22 47.48 -22.55 -23.07
CA ARG A 22 46.62 -22.37 -24.24
C ARG A 22 46.69 -23.62 -25.12
N ARG A 23 45.59 -23.96 -25.80
CA ARG A 23 45.45 -24.47 -27.19
C ARG A 23 43.98 -24.93 -27.34
N GLY A 24 43.23 -24.63 -28.39
CA GLY A 24 43.54 -23.98 -29.66
C GLY A 24 42.26 -23.64 -30.42
N LEU A 25 42.43 -22.67 -31.31
CA LEU A 25 41.52 -22.14 -32.32
C LEU A 25 40.99 -23.24 -33.28
N LEU A 26 39.74 -23.12 -33.73
CA LEU A 26 39.45 -23.24 -35.16
C LEU A 26 38.27 -22.35 -35.56
N ARG A 27 38.55 -21.47 -36.53
CA ARG A 27 37.60 -20.60 -37.23
C ARG A 27 36.86 -21.40 -38.30
N LEU A 28 35.61 -21.02 -38.58
CA LEU A 28 35.08 -21.09 -39.95
C LEU A 28 34.16 -19.90 -40.21
N LEU A 29 34.53 -19.16 -41.25
CA LEU A 29 33.83 -18.05 -41.87
C LEU A 29 32.65 -18.56 -42.71
N GLY A 30 31.56 -17.80 -42.73
CA GLY A 30 30.49 -17.90 -43.71
C GLY A 30 29.72 -16.57 -43.75
N ALA A 31 29.67 -15.95 -44.92
CA ALA A 31 29.33 -14.54 -45.16
C ALA A 31 27.88 -14.32 -45.64
N GLY A 32 27.43 -13.05 -45.57
CA GLY A 32 26.29 -12.48 -46.30
C GLY A 32 25.05 -12.29 -45.41
N ALA A 33 24.32 -11.16 -45.41
CA ALA A 33 24.29 -10.03 -46.32
C ALA A 33 23.68 -8.78 -45.61
N LEU A 34 24.02 -7.60 -46.14
CA LEU A 34 23.50 -6.28 -45.76
C LEU A 34 21.97 -6.19 -45.91
N GLY A 35 21.32 -5.60 -44.91
CA GLY A 35 20.00 -4.99 -45.01
C GLY A 35 19.98 -3.70 -44.21
N ALA A 36 20.23 -2.57 -44.87
CA ALA A 36 20.05 -1.25 -44.30
C ALA A 36 18.55 -0.91 -44.30
N ALA A 37 17.95 -0.78 -43.11
CA ALA A 37 16.68 -0.08 -42.93
C ALA A 37 16.99 1.20 -42.16
N GLY A 38 16.78 2.33 -42.82
CA GLY A 38 17.07 3.65 -42.27
C GLY A 38 16.16 3.97 -41.09
N CYS A 39 16.76 4.38 -39.97
CA CYS A 39 16.09 5.12 -38.93
C CYS A 39 15.80 6.54 -39.46
N THR A 40 14.55 6.81 -39.82
CA THR A 40 14.06 8.18 -39.97
C THR A 40 13.77 8.75 -38.59
N LEU A 41 14.59 9.70 -38.15
CA LEU A 41 14.31 10.59 -37.02
C LEU A 41 12.99 11.34 -37.28
N ALA A 42 11.97 11.08 -36.46
CA ALA A 42 10.77 11.90 -36.42
C ALA A 42 11.10 13.26 -35.79
N ARG A 43 10.64 14.34 -36.43
CA ARG A 43 10.80 15.72 -35.96
C ARG A 43 9.84 16.01 -34.79
N PRO A 44 10.21 16.91 -33.85
CA PRO A 44 9.30 17.35 -32.80
C PRO A 44 8.32 18.38 -33.35
N GLY A 45 7.03 18.20 -33.07
CA GLY A 45 5.99 19.20 -33.34
C GLY A 45 4.74 18.62 -33.98
N GLU A 46 3.98 17.83 -33.22
CA GLU A 46 2.54 17.65 -33.45
C GLU A 46 1.91 17.22 -32.12
N SER A 47 1.19 18.16 -31.49
CA SER A 47 0.35 17.89 -30.33
C SER A 47 -0.73 16.90 -30.75
N ARG A 48 -0.59 15.64 -30.36
CA ARG A 48 -1.65 14.65 -30.50
C ARG A 48 -2.59 14.78 -29.31
N SER A 49 -3.80 15.26 -29.58
CA SER A 49 -4.90 15.28 -28.62
C SER A 49 -5.13 13.87 -28.08
N LEU A 50 -5.19 13.76 -26.75
CA LEU A 50 -5.57 12.53 -26.03
C LEU A 50 -6.97 12.11 -26.49
N PRO A 51 -7.20 10.81 -26.81
CA PRO A 51 -8.56 10.32 -26.96
C PRO A 51 -9.27 10.39 -25.59
N PRO A 52 -10.61 10.63 -25.58
CA PRO A 52 -11.36 10.63 -24.32
C PRO A 52 -11.24 9.27 -23.63
N ALA A 53 -11.17 9.29 -22.29
CA ALA A 53 -11.14 8.11 -21.45
C ALA A 53 -12.29 7.16 -21.84
N GLY A 54 -11.94 6.11 -22.59
CA GLY A 54 -12.89 5.15 -23.12
C GLY A 54 -13.45 4.28 -22.01
N THR A 55 -14.72 4.46 -21.73
CA THR A 55 -15.60 3.48 -21.07
C THR A 55 -15.63 2.20 -21.91
N GLY A 56 -14.70 1.29 -21.63
CA GLY A 56 -14.53 0.07 -22.42
C GLY A 56 -13.65 -0.99 -21.79
N ARG A 57 -13.66 -1.13 -20.45
CA ARG A 57 -13.20 -2.38 -19.83
C ARG A 57 -14.34 -3.38 -19.96
N GLY A 58 -14.19 -4.35 -20.87
CA GLY A 58 -15.06 -5.53 -20.88
C GLY A 58 -15.07 -6.16 -19.49
N ALA A 59 -16.20 -6.74 -19.09
CA ALA A 59 -16.32 -7.46 -17.81
C ALA A 59 -15.12 -8.42 -17.64
N PRO A 60 -14.46 -8.46 -16.47
CA PRO A 60 -13.36 -9.38 -16.27
C PRO A 60 -13.89 -10.79 -16.51
N THR A 61 -13.25 -11.54 -17.41
CA THR A 61 -13.46 -12.98 -17.47
C THR A 61 -12.93 -13.55 -16.16
N ASP A 62 -13.81 -13.74 -15.18
CA ASP A 62 -13.63 -14.85 -14.26
C ASP A 62 -13.43 -16.09 -15.16
N ASP A 63 -12.22 -16.67 -15.17
CA ASP A 63 -12.01 -17.81 -14.27
C ASP A 63 -10.72 -18.62 -14.52
N VAL A 64 -9.68 -18.11 -15.18
CA VAL A 64 -8.37 -18.79 -15.15
C VAL A 64 -7.23 -17.78 -15.09
N ARG A 65 -6.48 -17.80 -14.00
CA ARG A 65 -5.22 -17.05 -13.89
C ARG A 65 -4.15 -17.70 -14.77
N PRO A 66 -3.19 -16.91 -15.29
CA PRO A 66 -2.04 -17.44 -16.01
C PRO A 66 -1.35 -18.59 -15.23
N ALA A 67 -0.91 -19.63 -15.95
CA ALA A 67 -0.39 -20.85 -15.33
C ALA A 67 0.91 -20.59 -14.52
N ASP A 68 1.73 -19.65 -14.97
CA ASP A 68 2.89 -19.13 -14.24
C ASP A 68 2.47 -18.49 -12.91
N TRP A 69 1.40 -17.67 -12.92
CA TRP A 69 0.88 -17.05 -11.71
C TRP A 69 0.32 -18.08 -10.72
N LEU A 70 -0.44 -19.08 -11.20
CA LEU A 70 -0.95 -20.16 -10.36
C LEU A 70 0.18 -21.01 -9.75
N ALA A 71 1.25 -21.26 -10.49
CA ALA A 71 2.44 -21.93 -9.98
C ALA A 71 3.13 -21.08 -8.90
N GLY A 72 3.26 -19.77 -9.12
CA GLY A 72 3.77 -18.82 -8.12
C GLY A 72 2.91 -18.80 -6.85
N TRP A 73 1.58 -18.82 -6.98
CA TRP A 73 0.68 -18.90 -5.81
C TRP A 73 0.87 -20.21 -5.04
N ALA A 74 0.93 -21.35 -5.73
CA ALA A 74 1.16 -22.63 -5.09
C ALA A 74 2.51 -22.65 -4.33
N GLN A 75 3.57 -22.13 -4.96
CA GLN A 75 4.89 -22.00 -4.34
C GLN A 75 4.83 -21.09 -3.09
N PHE A 76 4.16 -19.94 -3.19
CA PHE A 76 4.01 -19.01 -2.06
C PHE A 76 3.24 -19.66 -0.90
N ARG A 77 2.09 -20.27 -1.19
CA ARG A 77 1.26 -20.95 -0.20
C ARG A 77 2.07 -22.03 0.52
N ASP A 78 2.74 -22.90 -0.24
CA ASP A 78 3.41 -24.07 0.32
C ASP A 78 4.67 -23.70 1.13
N ARG A 79 5.30 -22.55 0.85
CA ARG A 79 6.52 -22.08 1.54
C ARG A 79 6.24 -21.15 2.72
N PHE A 80 5.23 -20.30 2.61
CA PHE A 80 5.05 -19.18 3.54
C PHE A 80 3.78 -19.27 4.37
N ILE A 81 2.82 -20.16 4.05
CA ILE A 81 1.57 -20.29 4.80
C ILE A 81 1.58 -21.58 5.61
N THR A 82 1.53 -21.45 6.94
CA THR A 82 1.42 -22.59 7.85
C THR A 82 0.06 -23.29 7.73
N PRO A 83 -0.06 -24.54 8.18
CA PRO A 83 -1.36 -25.21 8.28
C PRO A 83 -2.38 -24.45 9.13
N ALA A 84 -1.95 -23.66 10.10
CA ALA A 84 -2.81 -22.83 10.94
C ALA A 84 -3.36 -21.59 10.23
N GLY A 85 -2.80 -21.17 9.09
CA GLY A 85 -3.20 -19.95 8.36
C GLY A 85 -2.27 -18.74 8.61
N ARG A 86 -1.21 -18.92 9.37
CA ARG A 86 -0.17 -17.90 9.60
C ARG A 86 0.75 -17.77 8.39
N VAL A 87 0.97 -16.54 7.92
CA VAL A 87 1.95 -16.19 6.87
C VAL A 87 3.27 -15.85 7.53
N VAL A 88 4.36 -16.50 7.11
CA VAL A 88 5.66 -16.47 7.79
C VAL A 88 6.70 -15.80 6.91
N ASP A 89 7.24 -14.69 7.39
CA ASP A 89 8.42 -14.06 6.81
C ASP A 89 9.69 -14.73 7.36
N VAL A 90 10.14 -15.78 6.66
CA VAL A 90 11.33 -16.56 7.02
C VAL A 90 12.61 -15.72 7.03
N SER A 91 12.67 -14.68 6.18
CA SER A 91 13.79 -13.74 6.12
C SER A 91 13.84 -12.77 7.29
N ASN A 92 12.72 -12.60 8.01
CA ASN A 92 12.59 -11.64 9.09
C ASN A 92 12.19 -12.31 10.41
N LYS A 93 12.98 -13.28 10.87
CA LYS A 93 12.78 -13.95 12.18
C LYS A 93 11.42 -14.64 12.33
N HIS A 94 10.87 -15.16 11.23
CA HIS A 94 9.61 -15.91 11.21
C HIS A 94 8.40 -15.15 11.75
N VAL A 95 8.42 -13.81 11.70
CA VAL A 95 7.30 -12.97 12.11
C VAL A 95 6.13 -13.09 11.14
N SER A 96 4.97 -12.63 11.61
CA SER A 96 3.76 -12.50 10.80
C SER A 96 3.24 -11.08 10.91
N HIS A 97 2.84 -10.51 9.79
CA HIS A 97 2.31 -9.15 9.72
C HIS A 97 0.90 -9.13 9.15
N SER A 98 0.09 -8.14 9.54
CA SER A 98 -1.23 -7.91 8.93
C SER A 98 -1.14 -7.77 7.40
N GLU A 99 -0.09 -7.11 6.89
CA GLU A 99 0.23 -6.99 5.46
C GLU A 99 0.32 -8.38 4.77
N GLY A 100 1.10 -9.29 5.34
CA GLY A 100 1.30 -10.62 4.77
C GLY A 100 0.05 -11.48 4.79
N GLN A 101 -0.74 -11.37 5.85
CA GLN A 101 -2.07 -11.98 5.90
C GLN A 101 -2.97 -11.43 4.79
N GLY A 102 -2.99 -10.10 4.60
CA GLY A 102 -3.75 -9.44 3.54
C GLY A 102 -3.36 -9.89 2.14
N TYR A 103 -2.06 -9.96 1.84
CA TYR A 103 -1.56 -10.48 0.56
C TYR A 103 -2.00 -11.93 0.33
N ALA A 104 -1.80 -12.81 1.31
CA ALA A 104 -2.20 -14.21 1.18
C ALA A 104 -3.72 -14.37 0.96
N MET A 105 -4.54 -13.57 1.64
CA MET A 105 -5.99 -13.56 1.43
C MET A 105 -6.35 -13.10 0.01
N LEU A 106 -5.71 -12.03 -0.50
CA LEU A 106 -5.93 -11.56 -1.88
C LEU A 106 -5.54 -12.61 -2.92
N PHE A 107 -4.39 -13.24 -2.75
CA PHE A 107 -3.93 -14.29 -3.67
C PHE A 107 -4.85 -15.51 -3.63
N ALA A 108 -5.28 -15.94 -2.44
CA ALA A 108 -6.19 -17.06 -2.28
C ALA A 108 -7.53 -16.82 -2.99
N VAL A 109 -8.17 -15.67 -2.80
CA VAL A 109 -9.42 -15.36 -3.52
C VAL A 109 -9.19 -15.23 -5.02
N ALA A 110 -8.08 -14.64 -5.46
CA ALA A 110 -7.75 -14.53 -6.88
C ALA A 110 -7.49 -15.90 -7.55
N ALA A 111 -6.99 -16.88 -6.78
CA ALA A 111 -6.76 -18.27 -7.20
C ALA A 111 -7.97 -19.19 -7.02
N ASN A 112 -9.10 -18.68 -6.49
CA ASN A 112 -10.24 -19.48 -6.06
C ASN A 112 -9.94 -20.53 -4.98
N ASP A 113 -8.94 -20.28 -4.12
CA ASP A 113 -8.50 -21.16 -3.03
C ASP A 113 -9.21 -20.79 -1.72
N ARG A 114 -10.50 -21.14 -1.62
CA ARG A 114 -11.34 -20.82 -0.44
C ARG A 114 -10.80 -21.43 0.84
N ASP A 115 -10.31 -22.66 0.78
CA ASP A 115 -9.80 -23.36 1.96
C ASP A 115 -8.61 -22.61 2.56
N THR A 116 -7.67 -22.13 1.74
CA THR A 116 -6.55 -21.34 2.23
C THR A 116 -7.00 -19.96 2.71
N PHE A 117 -7.92 -19.31 2.01
CA PHE A 117 -8.49 -18.04 2.45
C PHE A 117 -9.10 -18.15 3.86
N ASP A 118 -9.92 -19.18 4.10
CA ASP A 118 -10.62 -19.37 5.38
C ASP A 118 -9.64 -19.64 6.53
N ARG A 119 -8.58 -20.42 6.29
CA ARG A 119 -7.53 -20.65 7.29
C ARG A 119 -6.79 -19.34 7.61
N VAL A 120 -6.37 -18.60 6.58
CA VAL A 120 -5.64 -17.35 6.76
C VAL A 120 -6.50 -16.31 7.47
N TRP A 121 -7.75 -16.11 7.04
CA TRP A 121 -8.66 -15.18 7.71
C TRP A 121 -8.96 -15.60 9.15
N GLY A 122 -9.23 -16.89 9.38
CA GLY A 122 -9.48 -17.42 10.72
C GLY A 122 -8.32 -17.14 11.68
N TRP A 123 -7.08 -17.35 11.24
CA TRP A 123 -5.90 -17.04 12.04
C TRP A 123 -5.74 -15.54 12.28
N THR A 124 -5.89 -14.72 11.22
CA THR A 124 -5.78 -13.26 11.30
C THR A 124 -6.77 -12.69 12.30
N ARG A 125 -8.04 -13.09 12.22
CA ARG A 125 -9.09 -12.64 13.13
C ARG A 125 -8.86 -13.11 14.56
N ALA A 126 -8.44 -14.35 14.75
CA ALA A 126 -8.21 -14.90 16.09
C ALA A 126 -6.96 -14.33 16.79
N THR A 127 -6.00 -13.81 16.02
CA THR A 127 -4.67 -13.46 16.54
C THR A 127 -4.35 -11.97 16.43
N LEU A 128 -4.57 -11.38 15.26
CA LEU A 128 -4.19 -9.98 14.98
C LEU A 128 -5.32 -9.00 15.28
N GLN A 129 -6.59 -9.41 15.18
CA GLN A 129 -7.73 -8.58 15.61
C GLN A 129 -7.87 -8.63 17.14
N SER A 130 -6.82 -8.16 17.83
CA SER A 130 -6.66 -8.24 19.29
C SER A 130 -7.00 -6.93 20.02
N ARG A 131 -7.33 -5.88 19.25
CA ARG A 131 -7.68 -4.56 19.75
C ARG A 131 -9.11 -4.56 20.30
N PRO A 132 -9.37 -4.03 21.50
CA PRO A 132 -10.68 -4.16 22.14
C PRO A 132 -11.75 -3.18 21.61
N ASP A 133 -11.33 -2.04 21.07
CA ASP A 133 -12.21 -0.89 20.78
C ASP A 133 -12.47 -0.67 19.29
N ASP A 134 -11.87 -1.49 18.43
CA ASP A 134 -11.95 -1.39 16.98
C ASP A 134 -11.62 -2.74 16.30
N ALA A 135 -11.92 -2.83 15.02
CA ALA A 135 -11.69 -4.01 14.20
C ALA A 135 -10.32 -4.01 13.50
N LEU A 136 -9.46 -3.02 13.73
CA LEU A 136 -8.15 -2.95 13.08
C LEU A 136 -7.24 -4.10 13.56
N LEU A 137 -6.22 -4.40 12.78
CA LEU A 137 -5.34 -5.53 13.01
C LEU A 137 -4.04 -5.05 13.61
N SER A 138 -3.66 -5.62 14.75
CA SER A 138 -2.30 -5.48 15.27
C SER A 138 -1.30 -5.89 14.20
N TRP A 139 -0.34 -5.02 13.92
CA TRP A 139 0.44 -5.13 12.69
C TRP A 139 1.43 -6.27 12.71
N ARG A 140 1.85 -6.73 13.90
CA ARG A 140 2.88 -7.76 14.06
C ARG A 140 2.54 -8.78 15.14
N TRP A 141 2.80 -10.03 14.80
CA TRP A 141 2.92 -11.14 15.73
C TRP A 141 4.33 -11.70 15.69
N MET A 142 4.90 -11.91 16.87
CA MET A 142 6.25 -12.42 17.07
C MET A 142 6.22 -13.86 17.56
N PRO A 143 6.95 -14.79 16.93
CA PRO A 143 7.14 -16.13 17.48
C PRO A 143 7.93 -16.08 18.79
N ASP A 144 7.65 -17.02 19.69
CA ASP A 144 8.41 -17.15 20.95
C ASP A 144 9.87 -17.57 20.68
N ASP A 145 10.10 -18.39 19.66
CA ASP A 145 11.42 -18.73 19.14
C ASP A 145 11.61 -18.11 17.74
N PRO A 146 12.44 -17.06 17.60
CA PRO A 146 12.66 -16.39 16.32
C PRO A 146 13.44 -17.24 15.30
N ASP A 147 14.08 -18.31 15.73
CA ASP A 147 14.88 -19.20 14.87
C ASP A 147 14.09 -20.46 14.44
N ALA A 148 12.86 -20.65 14.94
CA ALA A 148 12.03 -21.79 14.62
C ALA A 148 10.64 -21.38 14.11
N ALA A 149 10.21 -21.99 13.01
CA ALA A 149 8.84 -21.87 12.51
C ALA A 149 7.86 -22.64 13.42
N GLY A 150 7.51 -22.04 14.56
CA GLY A 150 6.46 -22.51 15.47
C GLY A 150 5.23 -21.60 15.42
N ASP A 151 4.09 -22.10 15.89
CA ASP A 151 2.85 -21.32 16.02
C ASP A 151 2.64 -20.77 17.46
N MET A 152 3.68 -20.85 18.28
CA MET A 152 3.73 -20.26 19.62
C MET A 152 4.35 -18.87 19.56
N GLY A 153 3.68 -17.88 20.14
CA GLY A 153 4.10 -16.48 20.10
C GLY A 153 2.96 -15.55 20.48
N ARG A 154 3.16 -14.25 20.26
CA ARG A 154 2.22 -13.21 20.70
C ARG A 154 2.28 -11.97 19.83
N VAL A 155 1.20 -11.20 19.84
CA VAL A 155 1.23 -9.80 19.43
C VAL A 155 2.09 -9.05 20.45
N ASP A 156 3.15 -8.41 19.98
CA ASP A 156 4.07 -7.64 20.82
C ASP A 156 3.85 -6.13 20.70
N ASP A 157 3.17 -5.68 19.64
CA ASP A 157 2.73 -4.31 19.42
C ASP A 157 1.27 -4.30 18.95
N PRO A 158 0.33 -3.72 19.75
CA PRO A 158 -1.07 -3.68 19.41
C PRO A 158 -1.44 -2.63 18.35
N ASN A 159 -0.53 -1.74 17.96
CA ASN A 159 -0.78 -0.73 16.92
C ASN A 159 -1.09 -1.42 15.58
N ASN A 160 -1.81 -0.74 14.69
CA ASN A 160 -2.11 -1.26 13.36
C ASN A 160 -1.10 -0.79 12.30
N ALA A 161 -1.18 -1.44 11.14
CA ALA A 161 -0.59 -0.94 9.89
C ALA A 161 -1.72 -0.86 8.86
N THR A 162 -2.03 0.37 8.43
CA THR A 162 -3.24 0.66 7.65
C THR A 162 -3.24 0.00 6.28
N ASP A 163 -2.08 -0.24 5.67
CA ASP A 163 -1.96 -1.05 4.45
C ASP A 163 -2.45 -2.48 4.67
N GLY A 164 -2.04 -3.12 5.77
CA GLY A 164 -2.51 -4.45 6.16
C GLY A 164 -4.02 -4.50 6.38
N ASP A 165 -4.58 -3.48 7.05
CA ASP A 165 -6.03 -3.37 7.25
C ASP A 165 -6.77 -3.23 5.91
N LEU A 166 -6.28 -2.36 5.01
CA LEU A 166 -6.83 -2.18 3.66
C LEU A 166 -6.79 -3.46 2.83
N LEU A 167 -5.66 -4.17 2.84
CA LEU A 167 -5.48 -5.41 2.08
C LEU A 167 -6.45 -6.49 2.57
N VAL A 168 -6.61 -6.66 3.89
CA VAL A 168 -7.55 -7.62 4.45
C VAL A 168 -9.01 -7.24 4.15
N ALA A 169 -9.38 -5.97 4.33
CA ALA A 169 -10.72 -5.49 4.03
C ALA A 169 -11.06 -5.67 2.53
N TRP A 170 -10.10 -5.40 1.65
CA TRP A 170 -10.25 -5.64 0.21
C TRP A 170 -10.39 -7.13 -0.09
N ALA A 171 -9.55 -7.99 0.49
CA ALA A 171 -9.63 -9.43 0.28
C ALA A 171 -10.99 -10.00 0.71
N LEU A 172 -11.52 -9.55 1.85
CA LEU A 172 -12.86 -9.91 2.34
C LEU A 172 -13.97 -9.42 1.39
N THR A 173 -13.82 -8.19 0.86
CA THR A 173 -14.73 -7.66 -0.16
C THR A 173 -14.76 -8.59 -1.39
N ARG A 174 -13.58 -8.96 -1.90
CA ARG A 174 -13.42 -9.87 -3.05
C ARG A 174 -13.97 -11.26 -2.77
N ALA A 175 -13.71 -11.81 -1.59
CA ALA A 175 -14.20 -13.11 -1.18
C ALA A 175 -15.72 -13.13 -1.08
N SER A 176 -16.33 -12.07 -0.55
CA SER A 176 -17.79 -11.95 -0.48
C SER A 176 -18.44 -11.94 -1.87
N GLN A 177 -17.82 -11.25 -2.84
CA GLN A 177 -18.29 -11.20 -4.21
C GLN A 177 -18.12 -12.56 -4.91
N ARG A 178 -16.95 -13.20 -4.75
CA ARG A 178 -16.62 -14.44 -5.44
C ARG A 178 -17.41 -15.63 -4.91
N TRP A 179 -17.55 -15.75 -3.59
CA TRP A 179 -18.16 -16.92 -2.96
C TRP A 179 -19.55 -16.67 -2.39
N SER A 180 -20.11 -15.47 -2.59
CA SER A 180 -21.44 -15.08 -2.10
C SER A 180 -21.64 -15.33 -0.61
N GLU A 181 -20.59 -15.07 0.19
CA GLU A 181 -20.58 -15.30 1.64
C GLU A 181 -20.81 -13.98 2.40
N PRO A 182 -21.97 -13.80 3.06
CA PRO A 182 -22.32 -12.54 3.71
C PRO A 182 -21.40 -12.15 4.87
N SER A 183 -20.80 -13.12 5.57
CA SER A 183 -19.93 -12.82 6.72
C SER A 183 -18.68 -12.04 6.30
N TYR A 184 -18.05 -12.39 5.17
CA TYR A 184 -16.89 -11.64 4.69
C TYR A 184 -17.26 -10.20 4.34
N ARG A 185 -18.45 -9.96 3.79
CA ARG A 185 -18.93 -8.60 3.51
C ARG A 185 -19.08 -7.80 4.81
N SER A 186 -19.68 -8.41 5.83
CA SER A 186 -19.85 -7.77 7.15
C SER A 186 -18.50 -7.39 7.75
N ASP A 187 -17.56 -8.34 7.77
CA ASP A 187 -16.20 -8.12 8.30
C ASP A 187 -15.47 -7.00 7.52
N ALA A 188 -15.61 -6.98 6.19
CA ALA A 188 -15.04 -5.93 5.33
C ALA A 188 -15.61 -4.54 5.62
N VAL A 189 -16.93 -4.42 5.80
CA VAL A 189 -17.60 -3.14 6.11
C VAL A 189 -17.15 -2.61 7.47
N THR A 190 -17.03 -3.49 8.47
CA THR A 190 -16.55 -3.10 9.80
C THR A 190 -15.12 -2.57 9.76
N LEU A 191 -14.20 -3.31 9.11
CA LEU A 191 -12.81 -2.85 8.91
C LEU A 191 -12.75 -1.52 8.16
N ALA A 192 -13.50 -1.38 7.06
CA ALA A 192 -13.54 -0.16 6.27
C ALA A 192 -13.99 1.06 7.09
N GLY A 193 -15.02 0.90 7.92
CA GLY A 193 -15.50 1.94 8.82
C GLY A 193 -14.43 2.38 9.82
N ASP A 194 -13.71 1.43 10.42
CA ASP A 194 -12.65 1.75 11.39
C ASP A 194 -11.40 2.34 10.75
N ILE A 195 -11.04 1.96 9.52
CA ILE A 195 -9.98 2.61 8.75
C ILE A 195 -10.31 4.10 8.57
N LEU A 196 -11.50 4.44 8.05
CA LEU A 196 -11.90 5.85 7.88
C LEU A 196 -11.93 6.60 9.22
N ARG A 197 -12.49 5.97 10.25
CA ARG A 197 -12.69 6.61 11.56
C ARG A 197 -11.38 6.91 12.28
N LEU A 198 -10.39 6.02 12.17
CA LEU A 198 -9.21 6.05 13.04
C LEU A 198 -7.92 6.47 12.33
N THR A 199 -7.78 6.18 11.04
CA THR A 199 -6.52 6.40 10.31
C THR A 199 -6.63 7.51 9.27
N VAL A 200 -7.83 7.94 8.89
CA VAL A 200 -8.02 9.06 7.95
C VAL A 200 -8.22 10.38 8.70
N LEU A 201 -7.56 11.44 8.24
CA LEU A 201 -7.77 12.81 8.70
C LEU A 201 -7.82 13.78 7.53
N GLU A 202 -8.48 14.92 7.73
CA GLU A 202 -8.49 16.03 6.78
C GLU A 202 -7.79 17.26 7.37
N ARG A 203 -6.81 17.83 6.66
CA ARG A 203 -6.15 19.10 7.02
C ARG A 203 -5.93 19.91 5.76
N ASP A 204 -6.14 21.22 5.83
CA ASP A 204 -6.03 22.14 4.70
C ASP A 204 -6.79 21.65 3.45
N GLY A 205 -7.96 21.03 3.65
CA GLY A 205 -8.79 20.46 2.58
C GLY A 205 -8.28 19.15 1.95
N VAL A 206 -7.17 18.59 2.45
CA VAL A 206 -6.55 17.36 1.95
C VAL A 206 -6.83 16.20 2.89
N LEU A 207 -7.44 15.13 2.38
CA LEU A 207 -7.58 13.85 3.08
C LEU A 207 -6.29 13.05 3.02
N MET A 208 -5.82 12.63 4.18
CA MET A 208 -4.59 11.88 4.37
C MET A 208 -4.86 10.61 5.17
N MET A 209 -4.15 9.53 4.83
CA MET A 209 -4.26 8.25 5.52
C MET A 209 -2.99 7.98 6.31
N LEU A 210 -3.13 7.93 7.62
CA LEU A 210 -2.05 7.59 8.53
C LEU A 210 -1.60 6.14 8.33
N PRO A 211 -0.30 5.86 8.44
CA PRO A 211 0.24 4.50 8.37
C PRO A 211 -0.25 3.59 9.52
N GLY A 212 -0.68 4.18 10.63
CA GLY A 212 -1.29 3.51 11.77
C GLY A 212 -1.91 4.54 12.72
N VAL A 213 -2.67 4.08 13.71
CA VAL A 213 -3.35 4.94 14.67
C VAL A 213 -2.35 5.73 15.50
N ASP A 214 -1.31 5.06 15.98
CA ASP A 214 -0.31 5.65 16.87
C ASP A 214 1.04 5.88 16.16
N GLY A 215 1.74 6.94 16.56
CA GLY A 215 3.14 7.18 16.18
C GLY A 215 3.39 8.07 14.96
N PHE A 216 2.36 8.44 14.20
CA PHE A 216 2.52 9.16 12.92
C PHE A 216 2.06 10.62 12.92
N ARG A 217 1.44 11.11 14.00
CA ARG A 217 1.10 12.52 14.18
C ARG A 217 2.26 13.28 14.85
N ARG A 218 2.45 14.55 14.49
CA ARG A 218 3.41 15.51 15.06
C ARG A 218 2.70 16.87 15.19
N ASP A 219 3.29 17.79 15.95
CA ASP A 219 2.79 19.17 16.03
C ASP A 219 2.87 19.82 14.64
N GLY A 220 1.73 20.28 14.11
CA GLY A 220 1.59 20.81 12.76
C GLY A 220 1.96 19.88 11.59
N ALA A 221 2.08 18.57 11.78
CA ALA A 221 2.48 17.65 10.70
C ALA A 221 2.04 16.19 10.90
N VAL A 222 2.02 15.43 9.80
CA VAL A 222 1.85 13.96 9.82
C VAL A 222 2.91 13.28 8.97
N ILE A 223 3.27 12.06 9.38
CA ILE A 223 4.14 11.16 8.61
C ILE A 223 3.25 10.15 7.89
N LEU A 224 3.35 10.11 6.58
CA LEU A 224 2.63 9.19 5.70
C LEU A 224 3.62 8.18 5.09
N ASN A 225 3.09 7.05 4.66
CA ASN A 225 3.81 6.11 3.81
C ASN A 225 3.07 6.06 2.46
N PRO A 226 3.62 6.67 1.39
CA PRO A 226 2.91 6.74 0.11
C PRO A 226 2.60 5.36 -0.48
N SER A 227 3.37 4.32 -0.13
CA SER A 227 3.09 2.96 -0.59
C SER A 227 1.83 2.34 0.02
N TYR A 228 1.30 2.91 1.12
CA TYR A 228 0.09 2.40 1.77
C TYR A 228 -1.19 2.80 1.02
N TYR A 229 -1.10 3.71 0.05
CA TYR A 229 -2.20 4.03 -0.86
C TYR A 229 -2.39 2.90 -1.89
N VAL A 230 -2.96 1.78 -1.43
CA VAL A 230 -3.38 0.65 -2.25
C VAL A 230 -4.67 1.06 -2.97
N PHE A 231 -4.54 1.84 -4.04
CA PHE A 231 -5.65 2.42 -4.78
C PHE A 231 -6.78 1.45 -5.18
N PRO A 232 -6.52 0.22 -5.69
CA PRO A 232 -7.62 -0.71 -5.99
C PRO A 232 -8.38 -1.15 -4.72
N ALA A 233 -7.72 -1.25 -3.57
CA ALA A 233 -8.38 -1.52 -2.29
C ALA A 233 -9.27 -0.32 -1.88
N ILE A 234 -8.72 0.89 -1.91
CA ILE A 234 -9.45 2.14 -1.58
C ILE A 234 -10.72 2.27 -2.45
N ASP A 235 -10.61 2.02 -3.76
CA ASP A 235 -11.75 2.08 -4.67
C ASP A 235 -12.78 0.98 -4.39
N ALA A 236 -12.32 -0.25 -4.11
CA ALA A 236 -13.19 -1.37 -3.76
C ALA A 236 -13.98 -1.10 -2.46
N LEU A 237 -13.34 -0.51 -1.45
CA LEU A 237 -14.01 -0.14 -0.20
C LEU A 237 -14.98 1.03 -0.39
N GLY A 238 -14.66 2.00 -1.27
CA GLY A 238 -15.60 3.04 -1.69
C GLY A 238 -16.87 2.46 -2.33
N MET A 239 -16.72 1.48 -3.23
CA MET A 239 -17.87 0.78 -3.83
C MET A 239 -18.64 -0.08 -2.83
N LEU A 240 -17.94 -0.74 -1.90
CA LEU A 240 -18.55 -1.59 -0.87
C LEU A 240 -19.44 -0.78 0.08
N THR A 241 -18.94 0.37 0.53
CA THR A 241 -19.55 1.21 1.56
C THR A 241 -20.51 2.26 1.00
N GLY A 242 -20.29 2.71 -0.24
CA GLY A 242 -21.04 3.82 -0.84
C GLY A 242 -20.62 5.19 -0.29
N ASP A 243 -19.53 5.28 0.48
CA ASP A 243 -19.05 6.53 1.08
C ASP A 243 -18.10 7.27 0.13
N ALA A 244 -18.42 8.53 -0.19
CA ALA A 244 -17.65 9.38 -1.08
C ALA A 244 -16.28 9.80 -0.51
N ILE A 245 -16.05 9.67 0.80
CA ILE A 245 -14.75 9.95 1.44
C ILE A 245 -13.65 9.08 0.81
N TRP A 246 -13.93 7.82 0.47
CA TRP A 246 -12.95 6.94 -0.18
C TRP A 246 -12.47 7.49 -1.53
N GLN A 247 -13.37 8.06 -2.34
CA GLN A 247 -13.03 8.63 -3.64
C GLN A 247 -12.14 9.87 -3.48
N ARG A 248 -12.50 10.75 -2.52
CA ARG A 248 -11.67 11.93 -2.19
C ARG A 248 -10.29 11.52 -1.66
N LEU A 249 -10.22 10.57 -0.73
CA LEU A 249 -8.97 10.04 -0.18
C LEU A 249 -8.08 9.47 -1.30
N SER A 250 -8.67 8.76 -2.25
CA SER A 250 -7.97 8.18 -3.39
C SER A 250 -7.39 9.25 -4.32
N ALA A 251 -8.16 10.29 -4.62
CA ALA A 251 -7.69 11.43 -5.42
C ALA A 251 -6.56 12.17 -4.71
N ASN A 252 -6.75 12.57 -3.45
CA ASN A 252 -5.73 13.28 -2.66
C ASN A 252 -4.46 12.45 -2.48
N GLY A 253 -4.56 11.13 -2.30
CA GLY A 253 -3.41 10.24 -2.25
C GLY A 253 -2.58 10.24 -3.53
N ALA A 254 -3.24 10.20 -4.69
CA ALA A 254 -2.57 10.26 -5.99
C ALA A 254 -1.88 11.60 -6.23
N ASP A 255 -2.48 12.70 -5.78
CA ASP A 255 -1.90 14.04 -5.88
C ASP A 255 -0.71 14.22 -4.92
N LEU A 256 -0.81 13.73 -3.67
CA LEU A 256 0.31 13.71 -2.72
C LEU A 256 1.49 12.91 -3.27
N ILE A 257 1.24 11.74 -3.88
CA ILE A 257 2.29 10.94 -4.53
C ILE A 257 2.89 11.68 -5.71
N GLN A 258 2.10 12.43 -6.48
CA GLN A 258 2.60 13.20 -7.61
C GLN A 258 3.54 14.33 -7.17
N GLU A 259 3.22 15.01 -6.07
CA GLU A 259 4.04 16.11 -5.58
C GLU A 259 5.21 15.67 -4.68
N ALA A 260 5.17 14.46 -4.12
CA ALA A 260 6.28 13.88 -3.35
C ALA A 260 7.46 13.54 -4.28
N ARG A 261 8.28 14.55 -4.57
CA ARG A 261 9.40 14.48 -5.52
C ARG A 261 10.70 14.88 -4.83
N PHE A 262 11.58 13.91 -4.58
CA PHE A 262 12.84 14.14 -3.86
C PHE A 262 14.05 13.58 -4.59
N GLY A 263 15.23 14.13 -4.27
CA GLY A 263 16.52 13.73 -4.81
C GLY A 263 16.69 14.02 -6.30
N ARG A 264 17.82 13.60 -6.87
CA ARG A 264 18.16 13.84 -8.29
C ARG A 264 17.19 13.18 -9.28
N TRP A 265 16.43 12.20 -8.82
CA TRP A 265 15.52 11.37 -9.63
C TRP A 265 14.06 11.78 -9.51
N ASN A 266 13.75 12.78 -8.66
CA ASN A 266 12.38 13.19 -8.37
C ASN A 266 11.49 12.00 -7.90
N LEU A 267 12.04 11.06 -7.13
CA LEU A 267 11.30 9.88 -6.68
C LEU A 267 10.51 10.17 -5.40
N PRO A 268 9.35 9.54 -5.19
CA PRO A 268 8.67 9.56 -3.90
C PRO A 268 9.42 8.70 -2.86
N PRO A 269 9.35 9.07 -1.57
CA PRO A 269 10.05 8.36 -0.51
C PRO A 269 9.23 7.20 0.06
N ASP A 270 9.90 6.31 0.79
CA ASP A 270 9.27 5.31 1.66
C ASP A 270 8.39 5.99 2.73
N TRP A 271 8.86 7.11 3.28
CA TRP A 271 8.18 7.88 4.31
C TRP A 271 8.18 9.37 3.97
N LEU A 272 7.01 10.00 4.09
CA LEU A 272 6.74 11.36 3.68
C LEU A 272 6.26 12.18 4.88
N LEU A 273 6.87 13.34 5.14
CA LEU A 273 6.36 14.31 6.11
C LEU A 273 5.47 15.31 5.37
N VAL A 274 4.23 15.47 5.84
CA VAL A 274 3.28 16.47 5.34
C VAL A 274 3.03 17.48 6.43
N ARG A 275 3.36 18.75 6.17
CA ARG A 275 3.13 19.87 7.08
C ARG A 275 1.89 20.64 6.64
N TYR A 276 0.95 20.80 7.56
CA TYR A 276 -0.27 21.56 7.36
C TYR A 276 -0.28 22.78 8.28
N GLN A 277 -1.08 23.78 7.96
CA GLN A 277 -1.31 24.89 8.88
C GLN A 277 -2.05 24.36 10.11
N GLU A 278 -1.53 24.66 11.31
CA GLU A 278 -2.35 24.44 12.50
C GLU A 278 -3.60 25.31 12.36
N ALA A 279 -4.75 24.74 12.69
CA ALA A 279 -5.94 25.56 12.88
C ALA A 279 -5.56 26.64 13.90
N ASP A 280 -5.89 27.91 13.62
CA ASP A 280 -5.73 28.97 14.60
C ASP A 280 -6.27 28.45 15.94
N PRO A 281 -5.51 28.56 17.05
CA PRO A 281 -6.07 28.24 18.34
C PRO A 281 -7.39 29.01 18.45
N PRO A 282 -8.49 28.39 18.92
CA PRO A 282 -9.74 29.11 19.10
C PRO A 282 -9.40 30.38 19.87
N ALA A 283 -9.69 31.54 19.28
CA ALA A 283 -9.32 32.83 19.84
C ALA A 283 -9.61 32.77 21.34
N GLU A 284 -8.57 32.92 22.16
CA GLU A 284 -8.74 32.92 23.60
C GLU A 284 -9.85 33.92 23.87
N THR A 285 -11.01 33.42 24.34
CA THR A 285 -12.03 34.30 24.88
C THR A 285 -11.34 34.95 26.07
N GLU A 286 -10.83 36.16 25.86
CA GLU A 286 -10.39 37.06 26.91
C GLU A 286 -11.60 37.22 27.83
N THR A 287 -11.70 36.38 28.85
CA THR A 287 -12.54 36.65 30.00
C THR A 287 -11.91 37.86 30.68
N GLU A 288 -12.41 39.03 30.28
CA GLU A 288 -12.15 40.30 30.92
C GLU A 288 -12.45 40.13 32.42
N THR A 289 -11.40 40.34 33.21
CA THR A 289 -11.35 40.21 34.65
C THR A 289 -12.32 41.19 35.33
N ALA A 290 -13.17 40.69 36.22
CA ALA A 290 -13.72 41.49 37.31
C ALA A 290 -12.83 41.29 38.54
N GLU A 291 -11.93 42.25 38.79
CA GLU A 291 -11.30 42.46 40.08
C GLU A 291 -12.37 42.83 41.11
N ASP A 292 -12.52 42.05 42.18
CA ASP A 292 -13.01 42.57 43.46
C ASP A 292 -12.21 41.96 44.62
N ALA A 293 -11.92 42.84 45.57
CA ALA A 293 -10.87 42.72 46.56
C ALA A 293 -11.34 42.03 47.85
N GLY A 294 -10.49 41.13 48.36
CA GLY A 294 -10.15 40.99 49.77
C GLY A 294 -11.15 40.32 50.72
N THR A 295 -10.73 39.26 51.41
CA THR A 295 -10.19 39.34 52.79
C THR A 295 -9.78 37.96 53.32
N ASP A 296 -8.79 38.00 54.23
CA ASP A 296 -8.16 36.95 55.04
C ASP A 296 -9.11 35.85 55.58
N ASP A 297 -8.63 34.60 55.63
CA ASP A 297 -8.24 34.02 56.93
C ASP A 297 -7.53 32.65 56.80
N ALA A 298 -6.61 32.43 57.75
CA ALA A 298 -5.68 31.32 57.84
C ALA A 298 -6.28 30.02 58.43
N ALA A 299 -5.75 28.87 58.01
CA ALA A 299 -5.24 27.75 58.85
C ALA A 299 -5.19 26.43 58.06
N GLY A 300 -4.01 25.79 58.00
CA GLY A 300 -3.89 24.34 57.74
C GLY A 300 -3.72 23.57 59.05
N PRO A 301 -3.23 22.32 59.03
CA PRO A 301 -3.61 21.19 58.17
C PRO A 301 -4.02 19.97 59.03
N ALA A 302 -4.58 18.91 58.43
CA ALA A 302 -4.69 17.61 59.09
C ALA A 302 -4.58 16.46 58.07
N GLU A 303 -3.63 15.57 58.33
CA GLU A 303 -3.39 14.31 57.65
C GLU A 303 -4.41 13.22 58.05
N ALA A 304 -4.44 12.17 57.21
CA ALA A 304 -4.49 10.75 57.56
C ALA A 304 -5.80 9.95 57.31
N ASN A 305 -5.58 8.90 56.50
CA ASN A 305 -6.02 7.51 56.65
C ASN A 305 -7.38 7.02 56.12
N ALA A 306 -7.24 6.18 55.09
CA ALA A 306 -7.51 4.74 55.08
C ALA A 306 -8.95 4.21 55.00
N GLU A 307 -9.11 3.34 53.99
CA GLU A 307 -9.82 2.05 53.98
C GLU A 307 -11.27 1.94 54.47
N GLY A 308 -12.10 1.39 53.57
CA GLY A 308 -12.78 0.14 53.91
C GLY A 308 -14.30 0.09 53.72
N ALA A 309 -14.69 -0.86 52.87
CA ALA A 309 -15.83 -1.78 53.00
C ALA A 309 -17.24 -1.37 52.46
N GLU A 310 -17.56 -1.97 51.29
CA GLU A 310 -18.74 -2.82 50.96
C GLU A 310 -20.17 -2.25 51.12
N PRO A 311 -21.29 -2.91 50.69
CA PRO A 311 -21.49 -4.11 49.84
C PRO A 311 -22.59 -3.99 48.74
N ASP A 312 -22.58 -4.98 47.83
CA ASP A 312 -23.70 -5.86 47.41
C ASP A 312 -25.00 -5.36 46.70
N ALA A 313 -25.40 -6.23 45.76
CA ALA A 313 -26.75 -6.72 45.46
C ALA A 313 -27.71 -6.01 44.47
N THR A 314 -27.75 -6.63 43.28
CA THR A 314 -28.92 -7.29 42.65
C THR A 314 -30.10 -6.52 42.02
N ALA A 315 -30.37 -6.96 40.78
CA ALA A 315 -31.66 -7.41 40.23
C ALA A 315 -32.66 -6.39 39.64
N GLY A 316 -32.87 -6.56 38.34
CA GLY A 316 -34.18 -7.01 37.84
C GLY A 316 -35.04 -5.98 37.10
N PRO A 317 -35.98 -6.45 36.25
CA PRO A 317 -36.14 -5.95 34.87
C PRO A 317 -37.50 -5.28 34.56
N GLU A 318 -37.58 -4.68 33.36
CA GLU A 318 -38.70 -4.55 32.37
C GLU A 318 -40.18 -4.45 32.84
N PRO A 319 -41.08 -3.72 32.12
CA PRO A 319 -41.66 -4.27 30.86
C PRO A 319 -42.23 -3.32 29.77
N ASP A 320 -42.36 -3.93 28.58
CA ASP A 320 -43.45 -3.89 27.57
C ASP A 320 -44.01 -2.58 26.97
N ALA A 321 -44.00 -2.49 25.62
CA ALA A 321 -45.19 -2.75 24.76
C ALA A 321 -45.09 -2.13 23.33
N ASP A 322 -45.16 -2.99 22.31
CA ASP A 322 -45.65 -2.76 20.92
C ASP A 322 -47.22 -2.95 20.93
N PRO A 323 -48.07 -2.84 19.85
CA PRO A 323 -47.86 -2.53 18.42
C PRO A 323 -48.93 -1.60 17.73
N GLY A 324 -48.72 -1.30 16.43
CA GLY A 324 -49.82 -1.37 15.43
C GLY A 324 -50.03 -0.24 14.39
N ALA A 325 -49.46 -0.44 13.18
CA ALA A 325 -50.11 -0.57 11.85
C ALA A 325 -51.03 0.50 11.16
N THR A 326 -50.74 0.69 9.85
CA THR A 326 -51.60 0.94 8.64
C THR A 326 -52.10 2.35 8.25
N ALA A 327 -51.83 2.77 6.98
CA ALA A 327 -52.83 2.92 5.88
C ALA A 327 -52.26 3.63 4.61
N ASP A 328 -52.93 3.40 3.47
CA ASP A 328 -52.64 3.58 2.04
C ASP A 328 -52.56 5.02 1.43
N ALA A 329 -52.09 5.05 0.16
CA ALA A 329 -51.85 6.16 -0.81
C ALA A 329 -53.12 6.67 -1.57
N PRO A 330 -53.11 7.26 -2.80
CA PRO A 330 -52.26 8.25 -3.53
C PRO A 330 -53.09 9.39 -4.26
N ALA A 331 -52.45 10.32 -5.02
CA ALA A 331 -53.00 11.08 -6.18
C ALA A 331 -51.87 11.85 -6.94
N GLU A 332 -51.55 11.56 -8.22
CA GLU A 332 -51.99 12.17 -9.51
C GLU A 332 -51.64 13.68 -9.68
N ASP A 333 -50.65 14.04 -10.52
CA ASP A 333 -50.65 14.28 -11.98
C ASP A 333 -51.29 15.60 -12.43
N THR A 334 -50.49 16.51 -13.00
CA THR A 334 -50.85 17.27 -14.21
C THR A 334 -49.60 17.93 -14.82
N ALA A 335 -49.34 17.57 -16.07
CA ALA A 335 -48.52 18.32 -17.02
C ALA A 335 -49.24 19.58 -17.52
N ASP A 336 -48.49 20.66 -17.78
CA ASP A 336 -48.80 21.58 -18.89
C ASP A 336 -47.59 22.45 -19.26
N GLY A 337 -47.45 22.72 -20.56
CA GLY A 337 -46.60 23.74 -21.16
C GLY A 337 -47.08 23.96 -22.61
N PRO A 338 -46.55 24.91 -23.41
CA PRO A 338 -45.76 26.12 -23.14
C PRO A 338 -46.52 27.40 -23.64
N PRO A 339 -45.85 28.55 -23.84
CA PRO A 339 -45.57 28.91 -25.24
C PRO A 339 -44.22 29.61 -25.49
N GLU A 340 -43.82 29.52 -26.76
CA GLU A 340 -42.66 30.15 -27.41
C GLU A 340 -42.80 31.68 -27.51
N THR A 341 -41.65 32.38 -27.47
CA THR A 341 -41.37 33.56 -28.31
C THR A 341 -39.87 33.72 -28.55
N ASP A 342 -39.50 33.81 -29.83
CA ASP A 342 -38.20 34.21 -30.38
C ASP A 342 -37.71 35.57 -29.85
N THR A 343 -36.39 35.77 -29.74
CA THR A 343 -35.64 36.91 -30.33
C THR A 343 -34.13 36.68 -30.19
N GLU A 344 -33.42 36.71 -31.31
CA GLU A 344 -31.94 36.76 -31.40
C GLU A 344 -31.37 38.05 -30.80
N ALA A 345 -30.28 37.95 -30.02
CA ALA A 345 -29.28 39.02 -29.94
C ALA A 345 -27.92 38.45 -29.49
N ASN A 346 -26.96 38.65 -30.39
CA ASN A 346 -25.55 38.34 -30.28
C ASN A 346 -24.87 39.27 -29.25
N THR A 347 -24.16 38.69 -28.27
CA THR A 347 -23.04 39.38 -27.58
C THR A 347 -22.09 38.32 -27.04
N GLU A 348 -20.92 38.26 -27.67
CA GLU A 348 -19.71 37.66 -27.11
C GLU A 348 -19.43 38.31 -25.74
N ALA A 349 -19.38 37.48 -24.71
CA ALA A 349 -18.79 37.83 -23.43
C ALA A 349 -17.95 36.63 -23.00
N ASP A 350 -16.64 36.84 -22.99
CA ASP A 350 -15.63 35.95 -22.45
C ASP A 350 -16.00 35.58 -21.01
N ALA A 351 -16.52 34.36 -20.84
CA ALA A 351 -16.52 33.70 -19.55
C ALA A 351 -15.21 32.91 -19.48
N GLU A 352 -14.13 33.59 -19.11
CA GLU A 352 -13.02 32.94 -18.42
C GLU A 352 -13.62 32.30 -17.17
N THR A 353 -13.95 31.02 -17.26
CA THR A 353 -14.12 30.16 -16.09
C THR A 353 -12.76 30.11 -15.43
N GLY A 354 -12.54 31.02 -14.46
CA GLY A 354 -11.49 30.89 -13.49
C GLY A 354 -11.69 29.55 -12.79
N ALA A 355 -10.93 28.55 -13.22
CA ALA A 355 -10.62 27.42 -12.37
C ALA A 355 -9.97 28.06 -11.14
N GLU A 356 -10.67 28.04 -10.01
CA GLU A 356 -10.06 28.39 -8.73
C GLU A 356 -8.78 27.55 -8.63
N ALA A 357 -7.63 28.23 -8.58
CA ALA A 357 -6.36 27.59 -8.34
C ALA A 357 -6.55 26.81 -7.04
N GLY A 358 -6.46 25.48 -7.11
CA GLY A 358 -6.63 24.62 -5.94
C GLY A 358 -5.76 25.13 -4.80
N GLU A 359 -6.31 25.11 -3.59
CA GLU A 359 -5.59 25.45 -2.36
C GLU A 359 -4.17 24.86 -2.41
N PRO A 360 -3.11 25.64 -2.09
CA PRO A 360 -1.75 25.19 -2.23
C PRO A 360 -1.55 23.92 -1.39
N LEU A 361 -1.05 22.87 -2.04
CA LEU A 361 -0.81 21.60 -1.37
C LEU A 361 0.10 21.79 -0.14
N PRO A 362 -0.12 21.00 0.92
CA PRO A 362 0.68 21.08 2.14
C PRO A 362 2.16 20.88 1.83
N ARG A 363 3.03 21.51 2.62
CA ARG A 363 4.49 21.41 2.40
C ARG A 363 4.95 19.97 2.66
N LEU A 364 5.66 19.41 1.69
CA LEU A 364 6.19 18.04 1.71
C LEU A 364 7.69 18.04 2.05
N ASP A 365 8.11 17.22 3.01
CA ASP A 365 9.51 17.03 3.41
C ASP A 365 9.82 15.54 3.66
N LEU A 366 11.10 15.20 3.83
CA LEU A 366 11.53 13.89 4.33
C LEU A 366 11.51 13.90 5.88
N PRO A 367 10.91 12.89 6.55
CA PRO A 367 10.82 12.86 8.01
C PRO A 367 12.15 12.46 8.67
N GLU A 368 12.43 13.06 9.84
CA GLU A 368 13.55 12.63 10.69
C GLU A 368 13.27 11.24 11.31
N GLY A 369 14.34 10.47 11.54
CA GLY A 369 14.24 9.13 12.12
C GLY A 369 13.89 8.01 11.14
N PHE A 370 13.64 8.34 9.88
CA PHE A 370 13.44 7.40 8.78
C PHE A 370 14.59 7.47 7.78
N GLU A 371 14.88 6.36 7.12
CA GLU A 371 15.84 6.36 6.03
C GLU A 371 15.28 7.19 4.85
N PRO A 372 16.01 8.22 4.36
CA PRO A 372 15.51 9.08 3.29
C PRO A 372 15.65 8.39 1.94
N ALA A 373 14.79 7.41 1.67
CA ALA A 373 14.97 6.46 0.58
C ALA A 373 13.74 6.31 -0.30
N PHE A 374 13.98 6.04 -1.58
CA PHE A 374 13.08 5.22 -2.39
C PHE A 374 13.57 3.78 -2.25
N GLY A 375 12.78 2.92 -1.58
CA GLY A 375 13.21 1.59 -1.16
C GLY A 375 12.11 0.54 -1.19
N PHE A 376 12.13 -0.34 -0.18
CA PHE A 376 11.24 -1.51 -0.10
C PHE A 376 9.77 -1.13 0.16
N ASN A 377 9.47 0.09 0.62
CA ASN A 377 8.09 0.56 0.62
C ASN A 377 7.73 1.19 -0.72
N ALA A 378 8.51 2.19 -1.13
CA ALA A 378 8.20 3.05 -2.25
C ALA A 378 8.16 2.33 -3.60
N ILE A 379 8.82 1.17 -3.75
CA ILE A 379 8.71 0.33 -4.94
C ILE A 379 7.26 -0.08 -5.25
N ARG A 380 6.38 -0.17 -4.24
CA ARG A 380 4.96 -0.49 -4.46
C ARG A 380 4.14 0.69 -4.99
N ILE A 381 4.67 1.90 -4.97
CA ILE A 381 3.97 3.11 -5.46
C ILE A 381 3.64 3.00 -6.96
N PRO A 382 4.59 2.77 -7.88
CA PRO A 382 4.26 2.62 -9.30
C PRO A 382 3.32 1.44 -9.56
N LEU A 383 3.49 0.32 -8.84
CA LEU A 383 2.57 -0.81 -8.88
C LEU A 383 1.14 -0.39 -8.52
N ASN A 384 0.94 0.28 -7.37
CA ASN A 384 -0.37 0.69 -6.91
C ASN A 384 -1.02 1.73 -7.83
N LEU A 385 -0.23 2.69 -8.35
CA LEU A 385 -0.69 3.66 -9.34
C LEU A 385 -1.23 2.96 -10.59
N ILE A 386 -0.49 1.98 -11.13
CA ILE A 386 -0.88 1.23 -12.33
C ILE A 386 -2.10 0.35 -12.05
N TRP A 387 -2.09 -0.39 -10.94
CA TRP A 387 -3.15 -1.32 -10.58
C TRP A 387 -4.47 -0.59 -10.32
N GLY A 388 -4.41 0.60 -9.71
CA GLY A 388 -5.54 1.48 -9.52
C GLY A 388 -5.92 2.33 -10.74
N GLY A 389 -5.26 2.22 -11.90
CA GLY A 389 -5.63 3.05 -13.06
C GLY A 389 -5.33 4.54 -12.90
N ARG A 390 -4.36 4.90 -12.04
CA ARG A 390 -3.93 6.28 -11.73
C ARG A 390 -2.59 6.64 -12.36
N GLN A 391 -2.02 5.74 -13.15
CA GLN A 391 -0.82 6.01 -13.91
C GLN A 391 -1.04 7.15 -14.91
N THR A 392 -0.12 8.09 -14.94
CA THR A 392 -0.01 9.14 -15.96
C THR A 392 1.47 9.29 -16.32
N PRO A 393 1.81 9.91 -17.46
CA PRO A 393 3.21 10.24 -17.74
C PRO A 393 3.88 10.99 -16.58
N GLU A 394 3.22 11.97 -15.99
CA GLU A 394 3.79 12.79 -14.89
C GLU A 394 4.02 11.97 -13.61
N ARG A 395 3.17 10.98 -13.35
CA ARG A 395 3.30 10.11 -12.17
C ARG A 395 4.32 9.00 -12.37
N LEU A 396 4.49 8.50 -13.60
CA LEU A 396 5.41 7.39 -13.89
C LEU A 396 6.83 7.84 -14.29
N GLU A 397 6.98 9.06 -14.81
CA GLU A 397 8.25 9.59 -15.34
C GLU A 397 9.44 9.45 -14.37
N PRO A 398 9.30 9.73 -13.05
CA PRO A 398 10.43 9.59 -12.13
C PRO A 398 11.01 8.17 -12.08
N PHE A 399 10.14 7.16 -12.09
CA PHE A 399 10.53 5.76 -12.02
C PHE A 399 11.22 5.31 -13.32
N ILE A 400 10.64 5.69 -14.47
CA ILE A 400 11.20 5.38 -15.79
C ILE A 400 12.55 6.07 -15.99
N THR A 401 12.66 7.33 -15.56
CA THR A 401 13.93 8.08 -15.61
C THR A 401 14.99 7.42 -14.75
N PHE A 402 14.62 7.01 -13.53
CA PHE A 402 15.54 6.35 -12.60
C PHE A 402 16.06 5.04 -13.18
N TRP A 403 15.18 4.08 -13.52
CA TRP A 403 15.62 2.78 -14.02
C TRP A 403 16.22 2.86 -15.43
N GLY A 404 15.69 3.72 -16.30
CA GLY A 404 16.22 3.95 -17.64
C GLY A 404 17.65 4.50 -17.64
N HIS A 405 18.07 5.21 -16.59
CA HIS A 405 19.47 5.61 -16.44
C HIS A 405 20.43 4.42 -16.34
N PHE A 406 19.95 3.30 -15.79
CA PHE A 406 20.73 2.07 -15.63
C PHE A 406 20.47 1.06 -16.76
N ASP A 407 19.84 1.48 -17.87
CA ASP A 407 19.66 0.61 -19.03
C ASP A 407 21.02 0.15 -19.58
N GLY A 408 21.14 -1.15 -19.84
CA GLY A 408 22.39 -1.82 -20.21
C GLY A 408 23.40 -2.00 -19.07
N ALA A 409 23.10 -1.60 -17.83
CA ALA A 409 23.92 -1.94 -16.67
C ALA A 409 23.83 -3.44 -16.34
N ARG A 410 24.74 -3.93 -15.50
CA ARG A 410 24.74 -5.32 -15.01
C ARG A 410 23.77 -5.56 -13.85
N PHE A 411 23.06 -4.53 -13.42
CA PHE A 411 22.15 -4.56 -12.29
C PHE A 411 21.04 -3.51 -12.48
N THR A 412 19.85 -3.81 -11.99
CA THR A 412 18.78 -2.82 -11.78
C THR A 412 18.75 -2.43 -10.29
N PRO A 413 18.90 -1.14 -9.91
CA PRO A 413 18.86 -0.76 -8.51
C PRO A 413 17.49 -0.98 -7.88
N SER A 414 17.46 -1.60 -6.70
CA SER A 414 16.27 -1.76 -5.87
C SER A 414 16.03 -0.57 -4.92
N TRP A 415 17.03 0.28 -4.70
CA TRP A 415 16.95 1.36 -3.72
C TRP A 415 17.87 2.52 -4.10
N THR A 416 17.46 3.74 -3.71
CA THR A 416 18.30 4.95 -3.76
C THR A 416 18.06 5.83 -2.55
N ASP A 417 19.13 6.43 -2.03
CA ASP A 417 19.05 7.56 -1.09
C ASP A 417 18.50 8.77 -1.86
N LEU A 418 17.62 9.55 -1.24
CA LEU A 418 16.98 10.73 -1.82
C LEU A 418 17.69 12.03 -1.42
N THR A 419 18.63 11.96 -0.49
CA THR A 419 19.50 13.06 -0.06
C THR A 419 20.91 12.92 -0.61
N LYS A 420 21.32 11.70 -0.96
CA LYS A 420 22.63 11.36 -1.51
C LYS A 420 22.48 10.75 -2.89
N ASP A 421 23.51 10.90 -3.71
CA ASP A 421 23.58 10.26 -5.02
C ASP A 421 24.04 8.79 -4.93
N THR A 422 23.38 7.99 -4.09
CA THR A 422 23.77 6.61 -3.81
C THR A 422 22.66 5.63 -4.10
N VAL A 423 23.00 4.55 -4.80
CA VAL A 423 22.09 3.46 -5.18
C VAL A 423 22.63 2.11 -4.71
N THR A 424 21.78 1.09 -4.65
CA THR A 424 22.24 -0.30 -4.49
C THR A 424 23.09 -0.72 -5.70
N VAL A 425 24.13 -1.52 -5.45
CA VAL A 425 25.09 -2.00 -6.47
C VAL A 425 24.97 -3.50 -6.79
N TYR A 426 23.91 -4.13 -6.29
CA TYR A 426 23.58 -5.54 -6.53
C TYR A 426 22.30 -5.63 -7.35
N GLU A 427 22.16 -6.73 -8.09
CA GLU A 427 20.96 -7.02 -8.87
C GLU A 427 19.72 -7.06 -7.97
N SER A 428 18.63 -6.47 -8.44
CA SER A 428 17.35 -6.48 -7.75
C SER A 428 16.71 -7.88 -7.79
N ASN A 429 15.89 -8.21 -6.79
CA ASN A 429 15.18 -9.49 -6.78
C ASN A 429 14.07 -9.54 -7.85
N PRO A 430 13.54 -10.74 -8.18
CA PRO A 430 12.51 -10.89 -9.22
C PRO A 430 11.25 -10.06 -8.99
N GLY A 431 10.87 -9.77 -7.74
CA GLY A 431 9.71 -8.93 -7.42
C GLY A 431 9.93 -7.47 -7.83
N PHE A 432 11.11 -6.90 -7.54
CA PHE A 432 11.48 -5.56 -7.99
C PHE A 432 11.55 -5.47 -9.52
N GLN A 433 12.16 -6.48 -10.16
CA GLN A 433 12.24 -6.56 -11.62
C GLN A 433 10.84 -6.63 -12.25
N ALA A 434 9.90 -7.37 -11.64
CA ALA A 434 8.52 -7.44 -12.10
C ALA A 434 7.83 -6.06 -12.05
N VAL A 435 8.04 -5.27 -11.00
CA VAL A 435 7.52 -3.89 -10.91
C VAL A 435 8.12 -3.00 -12.00
N PHE A 436 9.44 -3.07 -12.22
CA PHE A 436 10.08 -2.29 -13.28
C PHE A 436 9.51 -2.63 -14.67
N VAL A 437 9.36 -3.91 -14.96
CA VAL A 437 8.79 -4.41 -16.22
C VAL A 437 7.34 -3.95 -16.39
N LEU A 438 6.50 -4.06 -15.35
CA LEU A 438 5.13 -3.54 -15.37
C LEU A 438 5.10 -2.03 -15.61
N THR A 439 5.96 -1.27 -14.94
CA THR A 439 6.03 0.19 -15.05
C THR A 439 6.45 0.63 -16.43
N SER A 440 7.44 -0.04 -17.02
CA SER A 440 7.92 0.23 -18.38
C SER A 440 6.84 -0.06 -19.43
N ALA A 441 6.11 -1.16 -19.28
CA ALA A 441 5.00 -1.47 -20.17
C ALA A 441 3.82 -0.49 -20.05
N ALA A 442 3.53 -0.02 -18.83
CA ALA A 442 2.52 1.01 -18.58
C ALA A 442 2.92 2.36 -19.20
N TRP A 443 4.22 2.65 -19.29
CA TRP A 443 4.75 3.85 -19.95
C TRP A 443 4.58 3.83 -21.47
N ASP A 444 4.86 2.69 -22.11
CA ASP A 444 4.98 2.62 -23.58
C ASP A 444 3.64 2.52 -24.32
N ASP A 445 2.69 1.67 -23.90
CA ASP A 445 1.46 1.43 -24.69
C ASP A 445 0.28 0.80 -23.92
N TRP A 446 0.32 0.81 -22.58
CA TRP A 446 -0.80 0.40 -21.69
C TRP A 446 -1.34 -1.04 -21.84
N THR A 447 -0.79 -1.86 -22.74
CA THR A 447 -1.20 -3.26 -22.99
C THR A 447 -0.57 -4.23 -21.99
N LEU A 448 -0.88 -4.03 -20.70
CA LEU A 448 -0.26 -4.74 -19.58
C LEU A 448 -0.38 -6.27 -19.66
N GLY A 449 -1.51 -6.82 -20.14
CA GLY A 449 -1.73 -8.28 -20.20
C GLY A 449 -0.77 -9.05 -21.10
N THR A 450 0.02 -8.38 -21.93
CA THR A 450 1.02 -9.00 -22.82
C THR A 450 2.44 -9.02 -22.24
N VAL A 451 2.61 -8.41 -21.07
CA VAL A 451 3.92 -8.25 -20.42
C VAL A 451 4.39 -9.58 -19.84
N THR A 452 5.57 -10.02 -20.27
CA THR A 452 6.21 -11.20 -19.69
C THR A 452 6.94 -10.79 -18.41
N LEU A 453 6.52 -11.35 -17.28
CA LEU A 453 7.18 -11.12 -15.99
C LEU A 453 8.49 -11.93 -15.92
N PRO A 454 9.50 -11.45 -15.16
CA PRO A 454 10.68 -12.25 -14.88
C PRO A 454 10.30 -13.56 -14.18
N ASP A 455 11.13 -14.59 -14.34
CA ASP A 455 10.96 -15.83 -13.59
C ASP A 455 11.12 -15.55 -12.09
N LEU A 456 10.17 -16.03 -11.28
CA LEU A 456 10.21 -15.88 -9.83
C LEU A 456 11.37 -16.69 -9.24
N GLY A 457 11.67 -17.86 -9.81
CA GLY A 457 12.68 -18.78 -9.31
C GLY A 457 12.28 -19.52 -8.02
N ASP A 458 12.99 -20.61 -7.73
CA ASP A 458 12.65 -21.51 -6.61
C ASP A 458 13.06 -20.96 -5.23
N ASP A 459 14.06 -20.09 -5.21
CA ASP A 459 14.69 -19.57 -3.98
C ASP A 459 14.23 -18.14 -3.62
N ALA A 460 13.26 -17.56 -4.34
CA ALA A 460 12.75 -16.22 -4.04
C ALA A 460 12.26 -16.13 -2.59
N ASP A 461 12.62 -15.05 -1.89
CA ASP A 461 12.16 -14.82 -0.52
C ASP A 461 10.67 -14.44 -0.48
N TYR A 462 10.15 -14.28 0.73
CA TYR A 462 8.76 -13.92 0.98
C TYR A 462 8.39 -12.60 0.26
N TYR A 463 9.24 -11.58 0.40
CA TYR A 463 8.98 -10.25 -0.15
C TYR A 463 8.94 -10.26 -1.68
N ALA A 464 9.93 -10.86 -2.32
CA ALA A 464 10.00 -10.99 -3.77
C ALA A 464 8.79 -11.76 -4.32
N SER A 465 8.40 -12.85 -3.65
CA SER A 465 7.26 -13.68 -4.04
C SER A 465 5.93 -12.94 -3.92
N ALA A 466 5.72 -12.23 -2.80
CA ALA A 466 4.51 -11.42 -2.60
C ALA A 466 4.42 -10.28 -3.63
N LEU A 467 5.53 -9.58 -3.90
CA LEU A 467 5.55 -8.48 -4.85
C LEU A 467 5.31 -8.96 -6.29
N TRP A 468 5.91 -10.09 -6.67
CA TRP A 468 5.70 -10.70 -7.99
C TRP A 468 4.23 -11.13 -8.20
N LEU A 469 3.61 -11.73 -7.17
CA LEU A 469 2.19 -12.11 -7.24
C LEU A 469 1.26 -10.90 -7.37
N GLN A 470 1.54 -9.80 -6.66
CA GLN A 470 0.81 -8.53 -6.80
C GLN A 470 0.94 -7.95 -8.21
N VAL A 471 2.16 -7.92 -8.77
CA VAL A 471 2.39 -7.47 -10.14
C VAL A 471 1.60 -8.32 -11.13
N GLY A 472 1.55 -9.64 -10.94
CA GLY A 472 0.72 -10.52 -11.76
C GLY A 472 -0.77 -10.18 -11.71
N LEU A 473 -1.32 -9.88 -10.55
CA LEU A 473 -2.72 -9.44 -10.43
C LEU A 473 -2.97 -8.09 -11.10
N ALA A 474 -2.04 -7.14 -10.94
CA ALA A 474 -2.10 -5.83 -11.59
C ALA A 474 -2.03 -5.95 -13.11
N ARG A 475 -1.14 -6.82 -13.62
CA ARG A 475 -0.97 -7.11 -15.05
C ARG A 475 -2.27 -7.59 -15.71
N GLU A 476 -2.98 -8.49 -15.03
CA GLU A 476 -4.28 -9.02 -15.49
C GLU A 476 -5.44 -8.04 -15.22
N GLY A 477 -5.18 -6.89 -14.59
CA GLY A 477 -6.19 -5.90 -14.23
C GLY A 477 -7.22 -6.43 -13.23
N TRP A 478 -6.85 -7.41 -12.40
CA TRP A 478 -7.75 -8.00 -11.40
C TRP A 478 -8.02 -7.00 -10.28
N VAL A 479 -9.27 -6.52 -10.17
CA VAL A 479 -9.72 -5.53 -9.18
C VAL A 479 -11.01 -5.96 -8.52
#